data_AF-A0A0S8KR35-F1
#
_entry.id   AF-A0A0S8KR35-F1
#
_cell.length_a   1.000
_cell.length_b   1.000
_cell.length_c   1.000
_cell.angle_alpha   90.00
_cell.angle_beta   90.00
_cell.angle_gamma   90.00
#
_symmetry.space_group_name_H-M   'P 1'
#
loop_
_entity.id
_entity.type
_entity.pdbx_description
1 polymer ?
#
loop_
_entity_poly.entity_id
_entity_poly.type
_entity_poly.pdbx_seq_one_letter_code
_entity_poly.pdbx_strand_id
1 'polypeptide(L)'
;MLPLRHICFLGLLIMGQSAMAQDVLTGDKPVTYGWDQGRMIMPFRTVNELILIPVQINGSDTLQFIFDTGLENSIICELEADEVLELKHAREVQVRGIGSGNKIDAIQSKGNSLRVGDVTIPDQDYVILSNNAWQLSRKMGTRIHGLLNMHAFEQYIIAIDYDRRHLTFYQPGYFRRHENLDGYTSFQV
;
A
#
# COMPACT_ATOMS: atom_id res chain seq x y z
N MET A 1 40.85 4.40 50.49
CA MET A 1 41.09 2.96 50.25
C MET A 1 40.02 2.46 49.29
N LEU A 2 40.44 2.05 48.08
CA LEU A 2 39.68 1.32 47.05
C LEU A 2 39.73 -0.20 47.35
N PRO A 3 38.82 -1.05 46.82
CA PRO A 3 38.87 -1.52 45.41
C PRO A 3 37.47 -1.57 44.74
N LEU A 4 37.23 -1.07 43.53
CA LEU A 4 37.53 -1.59 42.17
C LEU A 4 37.33 -3.09 41.95
N ARG A 5 36.21 -3.47 41.32
CA ARG A 5 36.16 -4.54 40.30
C ARG A 5 35.17 -4.15 39.21
N HIS A 6 35.68 -4.08 37.98
CA HIS A 6 34.95 -3.92 36.73
C HIS A 6 34.19 -5.20 36.37
N ILE A 7 32.98 -5.07 35.81
CA ILE A 7 32.46 -5.95 34.75
C ILE A 7 31.70 -5.07 33.75
N CYS A 8 32.28 -4.92 32.57
CA CYS A 8 31.59 -4.51 31.35
C CYS A 8 30.70 -5.66 30.87
N PHE A 9 29.44 -5.38 30.54
CA PHE A 9 28.72 -6.14 29.52
C PHE A 9 28.30 -5.16 28.43
N LEU A 10 29.06 -5.18 27.34
CA LEU A 10 28.65 -4.75 26.02
C LEU A 10 27.79 -5.88 25.44
N GLY A 11 26.56 -5.57 25.03
CA GLY A 11 25.72 -6.47 24.24
C GLY A 11 24.27 -6.50 24.70
N LEU A 12 23.39 -5.74 24.07
CA LEU A 12 22.61 -6.24 22.94
C LEU A 12 21.76 -5.09 22.37
N LEU A 13 21.94 -4.87 21.08
CA LEU A 13 21.08 -4.10 20.20
C LEU A 13 19.65 -4.68 20.28
N ILE A 14 18.72 -4.03 21.00
CA ILE A 14 17.30 -4.32 20.84
C ILE A 14 16.83 -3.51 19.63
N MET A 15 17.11 -4.05 18.44
CA MET A 15 16.27 -3.82 17.28
C MET A 15 14.90 -4.43 17.56
N GLY A 16 13.85 -3.66 17.26
CA GLY A 16 12.63 -4.24 16.72
C GLY A 16 11.42 -4.24 17.64
N GLN A 17 10.48 -3.37 17.24
CA GLN A 17 9.02 -3.53 17.31
C GLN A 17 8.41 -3.32 18.70
N SER A 18 7.39 -2.48 18.88
CA SER A 18 6.28 -2.17 17.99
C SER A 18 5.81 -0.74 18.21
N ALA A 19 5.64 0.04 17.13
CA ALA A 19 4.82 1.24 17.18
C ALA A 19 3.38 0.78 17.42
N MET A 20 2.86 1.05 18.62
CA MET A 20 1.46 0.83 18.94
C MET A 20 0.64 1.83 18.11
N ALA A 21 0.07 1.37 16.99
CA ALA A 21 -0.98 2.10 16.31
C ALA A 21 -2.20 2.13 17.25
N GLN A 22 -2.72 3.32 17.50
CA GLN A 22 -3.78 3.55 18.46
C GLN A 22 -5.09 2.94 17.95
N ASP A 23 -5.49 1.82 18.56
CA ASP A 23 -6.80 1.19 18.33
C ASP A 23 -7.93 2.17 18.63
N VAL A 24 -8.59 2.65 17.58
CA VAL A 24 -9.80 3.47 17.68
C VAL A 24 -10.77 3.08 16.55
N LEU A 25 -11.82 2.34 16.96
CA LEU A 25 -13.20 2.27 16.44
C LEU A 25 -13.51 1.35 15.25
N THR A 26 -13.94 0.12 15.55
CA THR A 26 -15.35 -0.30 15.35
C THR A 26 -15.58 -1.69 15.95
N GLY A 27 -16.74 -1.86 16.59
CA GLY A 27 -17.21 -3.18 17.02
C GLY A 27 -17.49 -4.08 15.80
N ASP A 28 -17.26 -5.37 16.02
CA ASP A 28 -17.46 -6.53 15.13
C ASP A 28 -16.33 -6.81 14.11
N LYS A 29 -15.36 -7.61 14.58
CA LYS A 29 -14.21 -8.28 13.93
C LYS A 29 -12.85 -7.59 14.15
N PRO A 30 -11.78 -8.37 14.43
CA PRO A 30 -10.44 -7.80 14.59
C PRO A 30 -9.92 -7.29 13.24
N VAL A 31 -9.43 -6.04 13.23
CA VAL A 31 -8.48 -5.59 12.21
C VAL A 31 -7.29 -6.53 12.26
N THR A 32 -6.93 -7.09 11.10
CA THR A 32 -5.84 -8.05 10.96
C THR A 32 -4.93 -7.57 9.85
N TYR A 33 -3.80 -6.97 10.24
CA TYR A 33 -2.72 -6.68 9.29
C TYR A 33 -1.97 -7.95 8.84
N GLY A 34 -2.27 -9.10 9.45
CA GLY A 34 -1.75 -10.42 9.11
C GLY A 34 -2.83 -11.43 8.74
N TRP A 35 -2.41 -12.61 8.29
CA TRP A 35 -3.32 -13.69 7.91
C TRP A 35 -3.92 -14.39 9.13
N ASP A 36 -5.24 -14.44 9.20
CA ASP A 36 -6.02 -15.27 10.13
C ASP A 36 -7.01 -16.13 9.34
N GLN A 37 -6.86 -17.46 9.42
CA GLN A 37 -7.66 -18.43 8.65
C GLN A 37 -7.72 -18.09 7.14
N GLY A 38 -6.59 -17.66 6.57
CA GLY A 38 -6.48 -17.27 5.16
C GLY A 38 -7.18 -15.97 4.77
N ARG A 39 -7.55 -15.15 5.77
CA ARG A 39 -8.14 -13.82 5.60
C ARG A 39 -7.24 -12.74 6.22
N MET A 40 -7.12 -11.60 5.57
CA MET A 40 -6.47 -10.40 6.11
C MET A 40 -7.45 -9.23 5.99
N ILE A 41 -7.67 -8.46 7.06
CA ILE A 41 -8.60 -7.33 7.10
C ILE A 41 -7.83 -6.06 7.43
N MET A 42 -7.79 -5.11 6.50
CA MET A 42 -7.17 -3.81 6.72
C MET A 42 -8.19 -2.66 6.62
N PRO A 43 -8.08 -1.63 7.47
CA PRO A 43 -8.86 -0.42 7.32
C PRO A 43 -8.39 0.39 6.11
N PHE A 44 -9.33 1.09 5.49
CA PHE A 44 -9.05 2.10 4.48
C PHE A 44 -9.68 3.44 4.85
N ARG A 45 -9.18 4.51 4.24
CA ARG A 45 -9.82 5.84 4.29
C ARG A 45 -10.48 6.13 2.95
N THR A 46 -11.48 6.99 2.93
CA THR A 46 -12.04 7.51 1.68
C THR A 46 -11.63 8.96 1.47
N VAL A 47 -11.38 9.32 0.22
CA VAL A 47 -11.21 10.71 -0.21
C VAL A 47 -11.95 10.91 -1.52
N ASN A 48 -12.98 11.76 -1.52
CA ASN A 48 -13.89 11.95 -2.66
C ASN A 48 -14.37 10.61 -3.25
N GLU A 49 -14.90 9.72 -2.40
CA GLU A 49 -15.37 8.36 -2.74
C GLU A 49 -14.28 7.37 -3.21
N LEU A 50 -13.02 7.78 -3.28
CA LEU A 50 -11.91 6.89 -3.63
C LEU A 50 -11.33 6.22 -2.38
N ILE A 51 -11.05 4.92 -2.48
CA ILE A 51 -10.40 4.14 -1.43
C ILE A 51 -8.93 4.51 -1.40
N LEU A 52 -8.45 4.96 -0.24
CA LEU A 52 -7.07 5.31 0.02
C LEU A 52 -6.47 4.31 1.03
N ILE A 53 -5.38 3.66 0.63
CA ILE A 53 -4.70 2.64 1.43
C ILE A 53 -3.20 2.96 1.64
N PRO A 54 -2.64 2.59 2.81
CA PRO A 54 -1.21 2.60 3.02
C PRO A 54 -0.55 1.39 2.34
N VAL A 55 0.57 1.62 1.66
CA VAL A 55 1.39 0.59 1.03
C VAL A 55 2.87 0.89 1.24
N GLN A 56 3.72 -0.11 1.04
CA GLN A 56 5.18 0.05 0.96
C GLN A 56 5.65 -0.51 -0.38
N ILE A 57 6.58 0.18 -1.05
CA ILE A 57 7.18 -0.26 -2.30
C ILE A 57 8.65 -0.52 -2.06
N ASN A 58 9.11 -1.73 -2.36
CA ASN A 58 10.44 -2.22 -2.02
C ASN A 58 10.70 -2.08 -0.50
N GLY A 59 11.59 -1.16 -0.10
CA GLY A 59 11.90 -0.85 1.29
C GLY A 59 11.49 0.56 1.72
N SER A 60 10.58 1.21 0.99
CA SER A 60 10.13 2.56 1.30
C SER A 60 9.43 2.64 2.66
N ASP A 61 9.32 3.87 3.18
CA ASP A 61 8.31 4.16 4.19
C ASP A 61 6.88 4.03 3.60
N THR A 62 5.88 4.30 4.42
CA THR A 62 4.47 4.15 4.10
C THR A 62 4.01 5.21 3.10
N LEU A 63 3.60 4.77 1.93
CA LEU A 63 3.02 5.60 0.89
C LEU A 63 1.49 5.44 0.88
N GLN A 64 0.78 6.51 0.57
CA GLN A 64 -0.67 6.56 0.47
C GLN A 64 -1.11 6.47 -0.99
N PHE A 65 -1.86 5.44 -1.34
CA PHE A 65 -2.28 5.17 -2.71
C PHE A 65 -3.80 5.07 -2.82
N ILE A 66 -4.36 5.66 -3.88
CA ILE A 66 -5.74 5.36 -4.29
C ILE A 66 -5.77 3.95 -4.88
N PHE A 67 -6.74 3.15 -4.50
CA PHE A 67 -6.96 1.81 -5.01
C PHE A 67 -7.82 1.85 -6.28
N ASP A 68 -7.22 1.54 -7.45
CA ASP A 68 -7.80 1.81 -8.77
C ASP A 68 -7.76 0.57 -9.69
N THR A 69 -8.91 0.18 -10.24
CA THR A 69 -9.03 -0.94 -11.21
C THR A 69 -8.78 -0.52 -12.66
N GLY A 70 -8.79 0.78 -12.96
CA GLY A 70 -8.77 1.29 -14.34
C GLY A 70 -7.37 1.45 -14.93
N LEU A 71 -6.33 0.93 -14.28
CA LEU A 71 -4.93 1.18 -14.64
C LEU A 71 -4.26 -0.06 -15.21
N GLU A 72 -3.41 0.13 -16.22
CA GLU A 72 -2.52 -0.92 -16.71
C GLU A 72 -1.32 -1.14 -15.77
N ASN A 73 -0.72 -0.05 -15.26
CA ASN A 73 0.35 -0.08 -14.27
C ASN A 73 0.02 0.86 -13.13
N SER A 74 0.50 0.54 -11.93
CA SER A 74 0.45 1.47 -10.80
C SER A 74 1.25 2.73 -11.11
N ILE A 75 0.72 3.90 -10.75
CA ILE A 75 1.31 5.21 -11.04
C ILE A 75 1.76 5.85 -9.73
N ILE A 76 3.01 6.29 -9.67
CA ILE A 76 3.51 7.17 -8.61
C ILE A 76 3.56 8.58 -9.19
N CYS A 77 2.75 9.48 -8.65
CA CYS A 77 2.58 10.82 -9.22
C CYS A 77 3.20 11.93 -8.36
N GLU A 78 3.40 11.68 -7.06
CA GLU A 78 3.96 12.67 -6.14
C GLU A 78 4.86 12.02 -5.11
N LEU A 79 6.14 12.38 -5.14
CA LEU A 79 7.14 12.04 -4.12
C LEU A 79 7.82 13.33 -3.65
N GLU A 80 7.97 13.48 -2.34
CA GLU A 80 8.73 14.57 -1.73
C GLU A 80 10.23 14.25 -1.71
N ALA A 81 11.07 15.27 -1.51
CA ALA A 81 12.53 15.12 -1.61
C ALA A 81 13.13 14.20 -0.54
N ASP A 82 12.47 14.04 0.60
CA ASP A 82 12.86 13.19 1.72
C ASP A 82 12.26 11.77 1.64
N GLU A 83 11.32 11.53 0.72
CA GLU A 83 10.74 10.21 0.46
C GLU A 83 11.66 9.40 -0.47
N VAL A 84 12.51 8.57 0.14
CA VAL A 84 13.44 7.72 -0.62
C VAL A 84 12.72 6.47 -1.13
N LEU A 85 12.73 6.29 -2.46
CA LEU A 85 12.21 5.10 -3.13
C LEU A 85 13.28 4.50 -4.04
N GLU A 86 13.79 3.33 -3.67
CA GLU A 86 14.72 2.58 -4.50
C GLU A 86 13.96 1.85 -5.61
N LEU A 87 14.16 2.26 -6.87
CA LEU A 87 13.50 1.66 -8.03
C LEU A 87 14.38 0.57 -8.66
N LYS A 88 13.75 -0.50 -9.13
CA LYS A 88 14.42 -1.60 -9.84
C LYS A 88 14.22 -1.47 -11.35
N HIS A 89 15.28 -1.77 -12.11
CA HIS A 89 15.25 -1.79 -13.58
C HIS A 89 14.58 -0.56 -14.21
N ALA A 90 14.93 0.63 -13.72
CA ALA A 90 14.34 1.89 -14.12
C ALA A 90 14.81 2.32 -15.52
N ARG A 91 13.88 2.81 -16.33
CA ARG A 91 14.16 3.45 -17.63
C ARG A 91 13.24 4.64 -17.86
N GLU A 92 13.73 5.64 -18.58
CA GLU A 92 12.90 6.76 -19.03
C GLU A 92 11.90 6.31 -20.11
N VAL A 93 10.68 6.80 -20.00
CA VAL A 93 9.58 6.59 -20.96
C VAL A 93 8.77 7.88 -21.11
N GLN A 94 7.96 7.94 -22.16
CA GLN A 94 6.95 8.98 -22.30
C GLN A 94 5.57 8.36 -22.24
N VAL A 95 4.74 8.82 -21.32
CA VAL A 95 3.35 8.39 -21.18
C VAL A 95 2.41 9.46 -21.70
N ARG A 96 1.27 9.04 -22.25
CA ARG A 96 0.24 9.98 -22.70
C ARG A 96 -0.59 10.40 -21.50
N GLY A 97 -0.64 11.70 -21.22
CA GLY A 97 -1.44 12.23 -20.11
C GLY A 97 -2.94 12.05 -20.32
N ILE A 98 -3.66 11.78 -19.22
CA ILE A 98 -5.12 11.75 -19.16
C ILE A 98 -5.61 13.20 -19.21
N GLY A 99 -6.07 13.67 -20.38
CA GLY A 99 -6.64 15.00 -20.56
C GLY A 99 -6.10 15.73 -21.79
N SER A 100 -4.95 16.38 -21.68
CA SER A 100 -4.40 17.24 -22.75
C SER A 100 -3.86 16.47 -23.96
N GLY A 101 -3.64 15.15 -23.84
CA GLY A 101 -2.97 14.34 -24.86
C GLY A 101 -1.47 14.61 -24.98
N ASN A 102 -0.92 15.51 -24.16
CA ASN A 102 0.51 15.78 -24.11
C ASN A 102 1.26 14.57 -23.57
N LYS A 103 2.48 14.39 -24.06
CA LYS A 103 3.41 13.41 -23.51
C LYS A 103 3.97 13.95 -22.20
N ILE A 104 4.03 13.08 -21.20
CA ILE A 104 4.61 13.34 -19.89
C ILE A 104 5.84 12.46 -19.79
N ASP A 105 6.98 13.06 -19.48
CA ASP A 105 8.20 12.30 -19.19
C ASP A 105 8.01 11.56 -17.86
N ALA A 106 8.38 10.29 -17.85
CA ALA A 106 8.17 9.39 -16.73
C ALA A 106 9.31 8.37 -16.65
N ILE A 107 9.40 7.70 -15.51
CA ILE A 107 10.27 6.54 -15.31
C ILE A 107 9.38 5.31 -15.23
N GLN A 108 9.68 4.29 -16.04
CA GLN A 108 9.13 2.96 -15.85
C GLN A 108 10.11 2.13 -15.04
N SER A 109 9.63 1.56 -13.94
CA SER A 109 10.38 0.68 -13.03
C SER A 109 9.73 -0.70 -13.02
N LYS A 110 10.54 -1.76 -13.07
CA LYS A 110 10.07 -3.15 -13.19
C LYS A 110 10.68 -4.06 -12.13
N GLY A 111 9.96 -5.12 -11.76
CA GLY A 111 10.46 -6.12 -10.80
C GLY A 111 10.48 -5.63 -9.34
N ASN A 112 9.59 -4.68 -9.00
CA ASN A 112 9.49 -4.13 -7.66
C ASN A 112 8.61 -5.01 -6.76
N SER A 113 8.73 -4.86 -5.45
CA SER A 113 7.80 -5.49 -4.50
C SER A 113 6.81 -4.49 -3.94
N LEU A 114 5.55 -4.88 -3.86
CA LEU A 114 4.50 -4.17 -3.16
C LEU A 114 4.22 -4.87 -1.84
N ARG A 115 4.09 -4.12 -0.75
CA ARG A 115 3.60 -4.64 0.53
C ARG A 115 2.38 -3.86 1.01
N VAL A 116 1.34 -4.60 1.41
CA VAL A 116 0.10 -4.09 1.97
C VAL A 116 -0.28 -4.97 3.16
N GLY A 117 -0.16 -4.44 4.38
CA GLY A 117 -0.17 -5.30 5.58
C GLY A 117 0.92 -6.37 5.48
N ASP A 118 0.56 -7.64 5.69
CA ASP A 118 1.44 -8.80 5.53
C ASP A 118 1.37 -9.43 4.12
N VAL A 119 0.55 -8.88 3.22
CA VAL A 119 0.59 -9.26 1.81
C VAL A 119 1.81 -8.62 1.16
N THR A 120 2.74 -9.44 0.69
CA THR A 120 3.85 -9.01 -0.16
C THR A 120 3.69 -9.60 -1.56
N ILE A 121 3.72 -8.74 -2.57
CA ILE A 121 3.51 -9.09 -3.97
C ILE A 121 4.77 -8.71 -4.75
N PRO A 122 5.50 -9.70 -5.32
CA PRO A 122 6.68 -9.42 -6.13
C PRO A 122 6.31 -8.97 -7.54
N ASP A 123 7.33 -8.63 -8.34
CA ASP A 123 7.25 -8.43 -9.78
C ASP A 123 6.23 -7.37 -10.24
N GLN A 124 6.16 -6.28 -9.48
CA GLN A 124 5.29 -5.14 -9.77
C GLN A 124 5.99 -4.10 -10.65
N ASP A 125 5.25 -3.63 -11.66
CA ASP A 125 5.64 -2.56 -12.57
C ASP A 125 5.00 -1.23 -12.15
N TYR A 126 5.82 -0.18 -12.09
CA TYR A 126 5.40 1.17 -11.73
C TYR A 126 5.77 2.18 -12.83
N VAL A 127 4.89 3.16 -13.03
CA VAL A 127 5.18 4.36 -13.80
C VAL A 127 5.29 5.53 -12.83
N ILE A 128 6.41 6.23 -12.83
CA ILE A 128 6.69 7.36 -11.96
C ILE A 128 6.65 8.62 -12.81
N LEU A 129 5.72 9.53 -12.53
CA LEU A 129 5.58 10.78 -13.27
C LEU A 129 6.58 11.82 -12.75
N SER A 130 7.23 12.53 -13.67
CA SER A 130 8.10 13.65 -13.31
C SER A 130 7.29 14.87 -12.86
N ASN A 131 7.88 15.69 -11.97
CA ASN A 131 7.45 17.06 -11.63
C ASN A 131 6.09 17.24 -10.92
N ASN A 132 5.61 16.28 -10.12
CA ASN A 132 4.34 16.41 -9.38
C ASN A 132 3.19 16.91 -10.29
N ALA A 133 3.20 16.51 -11.57
CA ALA A 133 2.48 17.18 -12.64
C ALA A 133 0.97 17.24 -12.40
N TRP A 134 0.43 16.35 -11.56
CA TRP A 134 -1.00 16.20 -11.36
C TRP A 134 -1.54 17.00 -10.17
N GLN A 135 -0.69 17.40 -9.20
CA GLN A 135 -1.07 18.08 -7.95
C GLN A 135 -2.30 17.41 -7.30
N LEU A 136 -2.34 16.08 -7.34
CA LEU A 136 -3.40 15.24 -6.83
C LEU A 136 -3.58 15.44 -5.33
N SER A 137 -2.50 15.50 -4.53
CA SER A 137 -2.64 15.73 -3.08
C SER A 137 -3.36 17.05 -2.80
N ARG A 138 -3.01 18.10 -3.54
CA ARG A 138 -3.64 19.43 -3.40
C ARG A 138 -5.11 19.42 -3.80
N LYS A 139 -5.47 18.72 -4.89
CA LYS A 139 -6.87 18.61 -5.35
C LYS A 139 -7.75 17.83 -4.37
N MET A 140 -7.17 16.81 -3.73
CA MET A 140 -7.88 15.89 -2.85
C MET A 140 -7.82 16.31 -1.38
N GLY A 141 -7.02 17.32 -1.03
CA GLY A 141 -6.89 17.83 0.34
C GLY A 141 -6.21 16.86 1.30
N THR A 142 -5.51 15.85 0.80
CA THR A 142 -4.79 14.84 1.59
C THR A 142 -3.58 14.34 0.81
N ARG A 143 -2.56 13.82 1.52
CA ARG A 143 -1.36 13.29 0.87
C ARG A 143 -1.70 12.02 0.09
N ILE A 144 -1.42 12.03 -1.22
CA ILE A 144 -1.59 10.92 -2.14
C ILE A 144 -0.33 10.80 -2.99
N HIS A 145 0.36 9.68 -2.88
CA HIS A 145 1.61 9.42 -3.59
C HIS A 145 1.34 8.85 -4.98
N GLY A 146 0.23 8.14 -5.15
CA GLY A 146 -0.05 7.46 -6.40
C GLY A 146 -1.41 6.79 -6.48
N LEU A 147 -1.60 6.10 -7.60
CA LEU A 147 -2.73 5.23 -7.92
C LEU A 147 -2.21 3.79 -8.04
N LEU A 148 -2.83 2.87 -7.33
CA LEU A 148 -2.42 1.47 -7.25
C LEU A 148 -3.31 0.63 -8.14
N ASN A 149 -2.71 -0.05 -9.11
CA ASN A 149 -3.41 -1.00 -9.94
C ASN A 149 -3.85 -2.22 -9.11
N MET A 150 -5.16 -2.46 -9.07
CA MET A 150 -5.74 -3.62 -8.38
C MET A 150 -5.36 -4.97 -9.00
N HIS A 151 -4.91 -5.02 -10.25
CA HIS A 151 -4.39 -6.24 -10.89
C HIS A 151 -3.20 -6.87 -10.15
N ALA A 152 -2.47 -6.09 -9.36
CA ALA A 152 -1.44 -6.61 -8.46
C ALA A 152 -1.96 -7.72 -7.52
N PHE A 153 -3.26 -7.70 -7.21
CA PHE A 153 -3.90 -8.60 -6.25
C PHE A 153 -4.72 -9.70 -6.90
N GLU A 154 -4.53 -10.00 -8.18
CA GLU A 154 -5.32 -11.01 -8.93
C GLU A 154 -5.35 -12.41 -8.28
N GLN A 155 -4.30 -12.75 -7.52
CA GLN A 155 -4.23 -14.01 -6.76
C GLN A 155 -5.11 -14.02 -5.51
N TYR A 156 -5.71 -12.89 -5.12
CA TYR A 156 -6.54 -12.75 -3.93
C TYR A 156 -7.98 -12.42 -4.33
N ILE A 157 -8.94 -12.93 -3.55
CA ILE A 157 -10.29 -12.37 -3.60
C ILE A 157 -10.31 -11.17 -2.65
N ILE A 158 -10.76 -10.03 -3.15
CA ILE A 158 -10.88 -8.81 -2.36
C ILE A 158 -12.36 -8.51 -2.16
N ALA A 159 -12.76 -8.37 -0.91
CA ALA A 159 -14.08 -7.89 -0.52
C ALA A 159 -13.95 -6.52 0.12
N ILE A 160 -14.77 -5.58 -0.33
CA ILE A 160 -14.77 -4.18 0.15
C ILE A 160 -16.03 -3.94 0.97
N ASP A 161 -15.85 -3.57 2.25
CA ASP A 161 -16.91 -3.14 3.16
C ASP A 161 -16.83 -1.61 3.29
N TYR A 162 -17.70 -0.88 2.58
CA TYR A 162 -17.68 0.59 2.60
C TYR A 162 -18.23 1.16 3.91
N ASP A 163 -19.20 0.50 4.53
CA ASP A 163 -19.81 0.94 5.78
C ASP A 163 -18.81 0.87 6.93
N ARG A 164 -18.09 -0.26 7.04
CA ARG A 164 -17.03 -0.45 8.04
C ARG A 164 -15.67 0.09 7.60
N ARG A 165 -15.51 0.46 6.33
CA ARG A 165 -14.26 0.89 5.70
C ARG A 165 -13.13 -0.14 5.83
N HIS A 166 -13.44 -1.39 5.49
CA HIS A 166 -12.47 -2.49 5.51
C HIS A 166 -12.27 -3.11 4.12
N LEU A 167 -11.01 -3.34 3.77
CA LEU A 167 -10.64 -4.27 2.70
C LEU A 167 -10.33 -5.61 3.33
N THR A 168 -10.93 -6.66 2.77
CA THR A 168 -10.67 -8.03 3.17
C THR A 168 -10.04 -8.80 2.02
N PHE A 169 -8.83 -9.30 2.23
CA PHE A 169 -8.11 -10.16 1.30
C PHE A 169 -8.29 -11.61 1.72
N TYR A 170 -8.63 -12.48 0.78
CA TYR A 170 -8.73 -13.91 0.99
C TYR A 170 -7.67 -14.62 0.14
N GLN A 171 -6.90 -15.51 0.76
CA GLN A 171 -6.02 -16.43 0.05
C GLN A 171 -6.85 -17.38 -0.85
N PRO A 172 -6.29 -17.84 -1.98
CA PRO A 172 -6.92 -18.88 -2.80
C PRO A 172 -7.35 -20.08 -1.95
N GLY A 173 -8.59 -20.53 -2.13
CA GLY A 173 -9.15 -21.69 -1.42
C GLY A 173 -9.69 -21.43 -0.01
N TYR A 174 -9.44 -20.27 0.58
CA TYR A 174 -10.02 -19.89 1.88
C TYR A 174 -11.34 -19.12 1.75
N PHE A 175 -11.65 -18.62 0.56
CA PHE A 175 -12.93 -17.99 0.29
C PHE A 175 -14.05 -19.02 0.12
N ARG A 176 -15.06 -18.96 0.99
CA ARG A 176 -16.31 -19.72 0.84
C ARG A 176 -17.42 -18.76 0.39
N ARG A 177 -17.95 -18.97 -0.82
CA ARG A 177 -19.04 -18.16 -1.41
C ARG A 177 -20.31 -18.05 -0.53
N HIS A 178 -20.47 -18.92 0.47
CA HIS A 178 -21.58 -18.91 1.43
C HIS A 178 -21.37 -18.00 2.65
N GLU A 179 -20.26 -17.27 2.75
CA GLU A 179 -20.18 -16.16 3.71
C GLU A 179 -21.14 -15.05 3.24
N ASN A 180 -22.00 -14.57 4.13
CA ASN A 180 -23.03 -13.58 3.82
C ASN A 180 -22.36 -12.27 3.36
N LEU A 181 -22.24 -12.09 2.04
CA LEU A 181 -21.65 -10.90 1.40
C LEU A 181 -22.63 -9.72 1.33
N ASP A 182 -23.67 -9.72 2.17
CA ASP A 182 -24.58 -8.59 2.30
C ASP A 182 -23.75 -7.34 2.65
N GLY A 183 -23.62 -6.40 1.70
CA GLY A 183 -22.83 -5.18 1.83
C GLY A 183 -21.42 -5.19 1.22
N TYR A 184 -20.98 -6.29 0.59
CA TYR A 184 -19.66 -6.38 -0.06
C TYR A 184 -19.76 -6.35 -1.59
N THR A 185 -18.88 -5.56 -2.23
CA THR A 185 -18.60 -5.71 -3.67
C THR A 185 -17.38 -6.63 -3.81
N SER A 186 -17.58 -7.80 -4.44
CA SER A 186 -16.48 -8.72 -4.78
C SER A 186 -16.02 -8.49 -6.21
N PHE A 187 -14.71 -8.31 -6.41
CA PHE A 187 -14.10 -8.31 -7.72
C PHE A 187 -13.29 -9.60 -7.87
N GLN A 188 -13.59 -10.40 -8.89
CA GLN A 188 -12.57 -11.25 -9.48
C GLN A 188 -11.87 -10.39 -10.52
N VAL A 189 -10.63 -10.07 -10.21
CA VAL A 189 -9.73 -9.32 -11.07
C VAL A 189 -9.31 -10.18 -12.25
#